data_AF-A0A914MPY7-F1
#
_entry.id   AF-A0A914MPY7-F1
#
_cell.length_a   1.000
_cell.length_b   1.000
_cell.length_c   1.000
_cell.angle_alpha   90.00
_cell.angle_beta   90.00
_cell.angle_gamma   90.00
#
_symmetry.space_group_name_H-M   'P 1'
#
loop_
_entity.id
_entity.type
_entity.pdbx_description
1 polymer ?
#
loop_
_entity_poly.entity_id
_entity_poly.type
_entity_poly.pdbx_seq_one_letter_code
_entity_poly.pdbx_strand_id
1 'polypeptide(L)'
;MYGNNPLESWCPTDIANNSQQSKTFSLLPEILAKSSDSFSLKDCSFSITKAKEFSARVSIWRQFKLERVYTCESSYFGFDFGSKAGTQITITDLKRMGAELVEGLVYLREFNRTTNLPDETNQKI
;
A
#
# COMPACT_ATOMS: atom_id res chain seq x y z
N MET A 1 3.51 5.80 -3.32
CA MET A 1 3.10 5.41 -1.94
C MET A 1 4.21 4.57 -1.32
N TYR A 2 4.51 4.76 -0.04
CA TYR A 2 5.59 4.06 0.64
C TYR A 2 5.04 3.10 1.68
N GLY A 3 5.36 1.80 1.62
CA GLY A 3 4.95 0.77 2.59
C GLY A 3 6.11 -0.01 3.21
N ASN A 4 5.85 -1.02 4.04
CA ASN A 4 6.89 -1.76 4.75
C ASN A 4 6.96 -3.21 4.23
N ASN A 5 7.98 -3.53 3.43
CA ASN A 5 8.34 -4.90 3.08
C ASN A 5 9.39 -5.39 4.09
N PRO A 6 9.06 -6.34 4.99
CA PRO A 6 10.02 -6.83 5.97
C PRO A 6 11.26 -7.44 5.33
N LEU A 7 11.13 -8.09 4.16
CA LEU A 7 12.23 -8.75 3.45
C LEU A 7 13.22 -7.76 2.83
N GLU A 8 12.79 -6.52 2.61
CA GLU A 8 13.65 -5.42 2.15
C GLU A 8 13.99 -4.44 3.30
N SER A 9 13.96 -4.93 4.53
CA SER A 9 14.41 -4.15 5.69
C SER A 9 15.91 -4.28 5.91
N TRP A 10 16.55 -3.16 6.23
CA TRP A 10 17.93 -3.13 6.70
C TRP A 10 18.13 -3.83 8.06
N CYS A 11 17.05 -3.99 8.85
CA CYS A 11 17.09 -4.57 10.19
C CYS A 11 16.79 -6.08 10.13
N PRO A 12 17.73 -6.97 10.53
CA PRO A 12 17.51 -8.43 10.47
C PRO A 12 16.33 -8.92 11.32
N THR A 13 16.02 -8.23 12.41
CA THR A 13 14.90 -8.58 13.30
C THR A 13 13.54 -8.39 12.61
N ASP A 14 13.43 -7.42 11.70
CA ASP A 14 12.22 -7.24 10.90
C ASP A 14 11.97 -8.44 9.98
N ILE A 15 13.02 -8.98 9.38
CA ILE A 15 12.96 -10.16 8.50
C ILE A 15 12.59 -11.40 9.32
N ALA A 16 13.29 -11.63 10.43
CA ALA A 16 13.08 -12.81 11.27
C ALA A 16 11.63 -12.89 11.79
N ASN A 17 11.07 -11.76 12.23
CA ASN A 17 9.72 -11.69 12.78
C ASN A 17 8.60 -11.84 11.72
N ASN A 18 8.92 -11.67 10.43
CA ASN A 18 7.93 -11.62 9.35
C ASN A 18 8.30 -12.55 8.17
N SER A 19 9.11 -13.57 8.44
CA SER A 19 9.62 -14.51 7.41
C SER A 19 8.52 -15.25 6.65
N GLN A 20 7.33 -15.35 7.22
CA GLN A 20 6.15 -15.99 6.61
C GLN A 20 5.06 -14.99 6.17
N GLN A 21 5.31 -13.68 6.28
CA GLN A 21 4.29 -12.69 5.98
C GLN A 21 3.99 -12.65 4.47
N SER A 22 2.72 -12.82 4.13
CA SER A 22 2.23 -12.62 2.76
C SER A 22 2.51 -11.17 2.29
N LYS A 23 2.56 -10.92 0.97
CA LYS A 23 2.82 -9.60 0.36
C LYS A 23 1.67 -8.59 0.57
N THR A 24 0.99 -8.62 1.71
CA THR A 24 -0.19 -7.79 2.00
C THR A 24 0.13 -6.30 1.99
N PHE A 25 1.39 -5.93 2.24
CA PHE A 25 1.87 -4.55 2.13
C PHE A 25 1.74 -3.96 0.72
N SER A 26 1.74 -4.75 -0.37
CA SER A 26 1.65 -4.21 -1.74
C SER A 26 0.22 -4.13 -2.27
N LEU A 27 -0.74 -4.81 -1.63
CA LEU A 27 -2.09 -4.97 -2.16
C LEU A 27 -2.84 -3.66 -2.36
N LEU A 28 -2.81 -2.72 -1.40
CA LEU A 28 -3.52 -1.43 -1.56
C LEU A 28 -2.92 -0.62 -2.72
N PRO A 29 -1.59 -0.42 -2.82
CA PRO A 29 -0.97 0.15 -4.01
C PRO A 29 -1.36 -0.53 -5.33
N GLU A 30 -1.41 -1.87 -5.36
CA GLU A 30 -1.80 -2.63 -6.56
C GLU A 30 -3.26 -2.40 -6.96
N ILE A 31 -4.16 -2.28 -5.97
CA ILE A 31 -5.56 -1.93 -6.21
C ILE A 31 -5.64 -0.52 -6.81
N LEU A 32 -4.97 0.46 -6.20
CA LEU A 32 -4.99 1.85 -6.66
C LEU A 32 -4.41 2.01 -8.07
N ALA A 33 -3.37 1.26 -8.40
CA ALA A 33 -2.78 1.28 -9.74
C ALA A 33 -3.72 0.78 -10.83
N LYS A 34 -4.71 -0.05 -10.47
CA LYS A 34 -5.73 -0.55 -11.40
C LYS A 34 -6.96 0.35 -11.47
N SER A 35 -7.24 1.10 -10.41
CA SER A 35 -8.47 1.89 -10.28
C SER A 35 -8.27 3.39 -10.50
N SER A 36 -7.03 3.89 -10.52
CA SER A 36 -6.72 5.32 -10.64
C SER A 36 -5.68 5.61 -11.72
N ASP A 37 -6.04 6.49 -12.65
CA ASP A 37 -5.13 7.02 -13.68
C ASP A 37 -4.09 8.00 -13.12
N SER A 38 -4.27 8.45 -11.86
CA SER A 38 -3.43 9.45 -11.20
C SER A 38 -2.48 8.81 -10.17
N PHE A 39 -2.49 7.49 -10.03
CA PHE A 39 -1.60 6.73 -9.14
C PHE A 39 -0.52 5.98 -9.91
N SER A 40 0.75 6.14 -9.48
CA SER A 40 1.87 5.39 -10.04
C SER A 40 2.36 4.31 -9.07
N LEU A 41 2.20 3.05 -9.47
CA LEU A 41 2.78 1.92 -8.73
C LEU A 41 4.31 1.91 -8.84
N LYS A 42 4.85 2.36 -9.98
CA LYS A 42 6.30 2.40 -10.23
C LYS A 42 7.04 3.29 -9.24
N ASP A 43 6.39 4.37 -8.79
CA ASP A 43 6.96 5.31 -7.82
C ASP A 43 6.68 4.89 -6.37
N CYS A 44 6.09 3.71 -6.16
CA CYS A 44 5.99 3.13 -4.82
C CYS A 44 7.30 2.47 -4.39
N SER A 45 7.58 2.51 -3.09
CA SER A 45 8.74 1.85 -2.52
C SER A 45 8.41 1.23 -1.17
N PHE A 46 8.81 -0.02 -1.00
CA PHE A 46 8.50 -0.81 0.20
C PHE A 46 9.72 -1.10 1.06
N SER A 47 10.92 -0.74 0.59
CA SER A 47 12.14 -0.95 1.33
C SER A 47 12.17 -0.10 2.61
N ILE A 48 12.82 -0.65 3.64
CA ILE A 48 13.05 0.04 4.90
C ILE A 48 14.56 0.24 5.00
N THR A 49 14.99 1.47 4.78
CA THR A 49 16.40 1.87 4.93
C THR A 49 16.66 2.37 6.34
N LYS A 50 17.92 2.33 6.79
CA LYS A 50 18.31 2.82 8.12
C LYS A 50 17.90 4.27 8.38
N ALA A 51 17.97 5.12 7.35
CA ALA A 51 17.54 6.52 7.44
C ALA A 51 16.03 6.70 7.69
N LYS A 52 15.19 5.71 7.32
CA LYS A 52 13.73 5.76 7.47
C LYS A 52 13.22 5.05 8.72
N GLU A 53 14.10 4.50 9.54
CA GLU A 53 13.75 3.77 10.78
C GLU A 53 12.84 4.58 11.71
N PHE A 54 13.15 5.87 11.87
CA PHE A 54 12.41 6.78 12.76
C PHE A 54 11.21 7.45 12.08
N SER A 55 10.88 7.07 10.84
CA SER A 55 9.67 7.56 10.20
C SER A 55 8.43 6.99 10.89
N ALA A 56 7.37 7.78 10.97
CA ALA A 56 6.11 7.36 11.59
C ALA A 56 5.60 6.03 11.02
N ARG A 57 5.71 5.84 9.70
CA ARG A 57 5.32 4.60 9.01
C ARG A 57 6.04 3.36 9.54
N VAL A 58 7.35 3.44 9.78
CA VAL A 58 8.16 2.31 10.27
C VAL A 58 7.94 2.11 11.77
N SER A 59 7.89 3.19 12.55
CA SER A 59 7.65 3.11 14.00
C SER A 59 6.29 2.49 14.32
N ILE A 60 5.21 2.95 13.67
CA ILE A 60 3.85 2.41 13.85
C ILE A 60 3.78 0.94 13.43
N TRP A 61 4.37 0.61 12.28
CA TRP A 61 4.43 -0.78 11.79
C TRP A 61 5.10 -1.73 12.80
N ARG A 62 6.26 -1.34 13.34
CA ARG A 62 7.00 -2.16 14.32
C ARG A 62 6.30 -2.24 15.67
N GLN A 63 5.73 -1.13 16.14
CA GLN A 63 5.14 -1.02 17.48
C GLN A 63 3.80 -1.74 17.58
N PHE A 64 2.93 -1.55 16.59
CA PHE A 64 1.56 -2.07 16.62
C PHE A 64 1.36 -3.35 15.80
N LYS A 65 2.43 -3.85 15.15
CA LYS A 65 2.41 -5.07 14.32
C LYS A 65 1.32 -5.04 13.24
N LEU A 66 1.05 -3.85 12.70
CA LEU A 66 0.08 -3.67 11.63
C LEU A 66 0.67 -4.20 10.32
N GLU A 67 -0.10 -4.91 9.53
CA GLU A 67 0.40 -5.41 8.23
C GLU A 67 0.58 -4.29 7.19
N ARG A 68 -0.25 -3.25 7.29
CA ARG A 68 -0.43 -2.23 6.26
C ARG A 68 -0.33 -0.85 6.86
N VAL A 69 0.83 -0.21 6.68
CA VAL A 69 1.09 1.16 7.10
C VAL A 69 1.76 1.87 5.94
N TYR A 70 1.20 3.01 5.53
CA TYR A 70 1.61 3.71 4.33
C TYR A 70 1.87 5.18 4.57
N THR A 71 2.86 5.72 3.88
CA THR A 71 2.98 7.17 3.62
C THR A 71 2.50 7.42 2.20
N CYS A 72 1.50 8.31 2.05
CA CYS A 72 1.04 8.78 0.76
C CYS A 72 1.76 10.09 0.42
N GLU A 73 2.32 10.18 -0.78
CA GLU A 73 3.00 11.37 -1.27
C GLU A 73 2.34 11.79 -2.59
N SER A 74 2.27 13.10 -2.81
CA SER A 74 1.79 13.70 -4.06
C SER A 74 2.90 14.52 -4.68
N SER A 75 3.03 14.45 -6.00
CA SER A 75 3.95 15.31 -6.75
C SER A 75 3.52 16.77 -6.64
N TYR A 76 4.50 17.66 -6.59
CA TYR A 76 4.27 19.10 -6.67
C TYR A 76 4.26 19.61 -8.12
N PHE A 77 5.10 19.03 -8.99
CA PHE A 77 5.34 19.53 -10.35
C PHE A 77 4.35 19.05 -11.43
N GLY A 78 3.29 18.32 -11.05
CA GLY A 78 2.29 17.80 -11.98
C GLY A 78 2.47 16.33 -12.33
N PHE A 79 1.72 15.88 -13.33
CA PHE A 79 1.75 14.50 -13.84
C PHE A 79 2.82 14.34 -14.92
N ASP A 80 3.57 13.25 -14.86
CA ASP A 80 4.60 12.86 -15.84
C ASP A 80 4.22 11.59 -16.63
N PHE A 81 3.06 11.00 -16.35
CA PHE A 81 2.53 9.82 -17.05
C PHE A 81 1.02 9.92 -17.30
N GLY A 82 0.51 9.00 -18.13
CA GLY A 82 -0.92 8.85 -18.41
C GLY A 82 -1.51 9.97 -19.27
N SER A 83 -2.83 10.02 -19.34
CA SER A 83 -3.58 11.01 -20.13
C SER A 83 -3.41 12.45 -19.64
N LYS A 84 -2.90 12.62 -18.41
CA LYS A 84 -2.65 13.92 -17.77
C LYS A 84 -1.18 14.36 -17.84
N ALA A 85 -0.30 13.59 -18.48
CA ALA A 85 1.13 13.92 -18.55
C ALA A 85 1.35 15.36 -19.07
N GLY A 86 2.22 16.11 -18.38
CA GLY A 86 2.50 17.52 -18.67
C GLY A 86 1.52 18.52 -18.06
N THR A 87 0.49 18.07 -17.35
CA THR A 87 -0.47 18.95 -16.66
C THR A 87 -0.14 19.08 -15.17
N GLN A 88 -0.48 20.24 -14.58
CA GLN A 88 -0.33 20.47 -13.15
C GLN A 88 -1.39 19.71 -12.35
N ILE A 89 -1.00 19.20 -11.17
CA ILE A 89 -1.93 18.57 -10.24
C ILE A 89 -2.83 19.65 -9.64
N THR A 90 -4.14 19.48 -9.81
CA THR A 90 -5.14 20.41 -9.27
C THR A 90 -5.74 19.88 -7.97
N ILE A 91 -6.45 20.75 -7.24
CA ILE A 91 -7.25 20.33 -6.07
C ILE A 91 -8.30 19.29 -6.47
N THR A 92 -8.85 19.38 -7.68
CA THR A 92 -9.82 18.40 -8.20
C THR A 92 -9.17 17.03 -8.36
N ASP A 93 -7.94 16.96 -8.85
CA ASP A 93 -7.19 15.71 -8.96
C ASP A 93 -6.92 15.10 -7.59
N LEU A 94 -6.51 15.91 -6.62
CA LEU A 94 -6.27 15.44 -5.24
C LEU A 94 -7.56 14.93 -4.57
N LYS A 95 -8.68 15.62 -4.77
CA LYS A 95 -9.99 15.17 -4.26
C LYS A 95 -10.41 13.84 -4.89
N ARG A 96 -10.21 13.71 -6.21
CA ARG A 96 -10.51 12.47 -6.93
C ARG A 96 -9.63 11.33 -6.45
N MET A 97 -8.32 11.55 -6.31
CA MET A 97 -7.39 10.58 -5.72
C MET A 97 -7.82 10.15 -4.31
N GLY A 98 -8.32 11.09 -3.50
CA GLY A 98 -8.86 10.78 -2.18
C GLY A 98 -10.10 9.88 -2.22
N ALA A 99 -11.01 10.10 -3.16
CA ALA A 99 -12.18 9.23 -3.36
C ALA A 99 -11.78 7.83 -3.83
N GLU A 100 -10.90 7.75 -4.83
CA GLU A 100 -10.37 6.49 -5.37
C GLU A 100 -9.59 5.69 -4.29
N LEU A 101 -8.89 6.38 -3.37
CA LEU A 101 -8.28 5.76 -2.20
C LEU A 101 -9.31 5.08 -1.29
N VAL A 102 -10.42 5.77 -0.99
CA VAL A 102 -11.48 5.21 -0.14
C VAL A 102 -12.13 4.00 -0.81
N GLU A 103 -12.41 4.07 -2.12
CA GLU A 103 -12.92 2.94 -2.89
C GLU A 103 -11.96 1.75 -2.85
N GLY A 104 -10.65 2.00 -3.04
CA GLY A 104 -9.62 0.97 -2.93
C GLY A 104 -9.56 0.32 -1.54
N LEU A 105 -9.78 1.10 -0.47
CA LEU A 105 -9.87 0.58 0.90
C LEU A 105 -11.11 -0.30 1.11
N VAL A 106 -12.25 0.08 0.54
CA VAL A 106 -13.48 -0.74 0.58
C VAL A 106 -13.25 -2.05 -0.15
N TYR A 107 -12.73 -2.01 -1.39
CA TYR A 107 -12.41 -3.22 -2.14
C TYR A 107 -11.46 -4.12 -1.36
N LEU A 108 -10.41 -3.53 -0.77
CA LEU A 108 -9.45 -4.30 0.01
C LEU A 108 -10.07 -4.97 1.24
N ARG A 109 -10.98 -4.27 1.93
CA ARG A 109 -11.71 -4.83 3.07
C ARG A 109 -12.51 -6.06 2.63
N GLU A 110 -13.25 -5.96 1.53
CA GLU A 110 -14.06 -7.07 1.03
C GLU A 110 -13.20 -8.24 0.54
N PHE A 111 -12.07 -7.96 -0.13
CA PHE A 111 -11.08 -8.98 -0.50
C PHE A 111 -10.56 -9.74 0.73
N ASN A 112 -10.23 -9.03 1.81
CA ASN A 112 -9.80 -9.69 3.04
C ASN A 112 -10.91 -10.51 3.69
N ARG A 113 -12.20 -10.19 3.48
CA ARG A 113 -13.31 -11.00 4.00
C ARG A 113 -13.44 -12.30 3.23
N THR A 114 -13.34 -12.27 1.90
CA THR A 114 -13.47 -13.48 1.07
C THR A 114 -12.30 -14.44 1.26
N THR A 115 -11.09 -13.95 1.47
CA THR A 115 -9.91 -14.81 1.71
C THR A 115 -9.83 -15.37 3.13
N ASN A 116 -10.60 -14.83 4.09
CA ASN A 116 -10.61 -15.28 5.48
C ASN A 116 -11.87 -16.10 5.85
N LEU A 117 -12.76 -16.38 4.89
CA LEU A 117 -13.84 -17.34 5.09
C LEU A 117 -13.25 -18.76 5.03
N PRO A 118 -13.50 -19.64 6.01
CA PRO A 118 -13.11 -21.03 5.91
C PRO A 118 -13.87 -21.68 4.74
N ASP A 119 -13.18 -22.51 3.94
CA ASP A 119 -13.79 -23.31 2.88
C ASP A 119 -14.91 -24.20 3.47
N GLU A 120 -16.17 -23.77 3.38
CA GLU A 120 -17.35 -24.57 3.76
C GLU A 120 -17.64 -25.71 2.75
N THR A 121 -16.60 -26.46 2.34
CA THR A 121 -16.75 -27.52 1.33
C THR A 121 -16.31 -28.91 1.79
N ASN A 122 -16.02 -29.13 3.07
CA ASN A 122 -15.69 -30.47 3.59
C ASN A 122 -16.51 -30.86 4.83
N GLN A 123 -17.83 -30.67 4.78
CA GLN A 123 -18.74 -31.35 5.70
C GLN A 123 -20.04 -31.74 5.00
N LYS A 124 -19.94 -32.59 3.98
CA LYS A 124 -21.05 -33.44 3.54
C LYS A 124 -20.56 -34.85 3.21
N ILE A 125 -21.19 -35.77 3.93
CA ILE A 125 -21.24 -37.24 3.84
C ILE A 125 -20.16 -37.95 4.64
#